data_AF-A0A5C3KBP5-F1
#
_entry.id   AF-A0A5C3KBP5-F1
#
_cell.length_a   1.000
_cell.length_b   1.000
_cell.length_c   1.000
_cell.angle_alpha   90.00
_cell.angle_beta   90.00
_cell.angle_gamma   90.00
#
_symmetry.space_group_name_H-M   'P 1'
#
loop_
_entity.id
_entity.type
_entity.pdbx_description
1 polymer ?
#
loop_
_entity_poly.entity_id
_entity_poly.type
_entity_poly.pdbx_seq_one_letter_code
_entity_poly.pdbx_strand_id
1 'polypeptide(L)'
;VPILPFLHQPIELWLKHLLSRPEVVSEIEKQSESWGNGRADMADIFDGEGLRNLRAADGSQFLSKKAGQLQLVFTLNIDWFNPFGQSHKAISIGAIYLVCHNLPFHMWYRTENVYLAGIIPGPSEPNFDQINHF
;
A
#
# COMPACT_ATOMS: atom_id res chain seq x y z
N VAL A 1 2.48 20.00 -28.94
CA VAL A 1 2.59 19.74 -27.49
C VAL A 1 2.59 18.23 -27.31
N PRO A 2 3.71 17.58 -26.95
CA PRO A 2 3.65 16.18 -26.55
C PRO A 2 3.11 16.15 -25.11
N ILE A 3 1.87 15.74 -24.96
CA ILE A 3 1.31 15.34 -23.67
C ILE A 3 1.73 13.87 -23.56
N LEU A 4 2.78 13.55 -22.81
CA LEU A 4 3.04 12.16 -22.43
C LEU A 4 1.98 11.80 -21.38
N PRO A 5 0.95 11.00 -21.70
CA PRO A 5 -0.02 10.61 -20.69
C PRO A 5 0.68 9.66 -19.72
N PHE A 6 0.61 9.96 -18.42
CA PHE A 6 0.92 8.98 -17.41
C PHE A 6 -0.13 7.87 -17.50
N LEU A 7 0.25 6.72 -18.05
CA LEU A 7 -0.60 5.55 -18.08
C LEU A 7 -0.62 4.96 -16.67
N HIS A 8 -1.70 5.19 -15.95
CA HIS A 8 -1.93 4.57 -14.65
C HIS A 8 -2.83 3.35 -14.81
N GLN A 9 -2.54 2.31 -14.04
CA GLN A 9 -3.47 1.20 -13.89
C GLN A 9 -4.58 1.65 -12.92
N PRO A 10 -5.88 1.50 -13.25
CA PRO A 10 -6.94 1.71 -12.28
C PRO A 10 -6.82 0.75 -11.09
N ILE A 11 -7.04 1.24 -9.88
CA ILE A 11 -6.92 0.44 -8.65
C ILE A 11 -7.85 -0.77 -8.66
N GLU A 12 -9.04 -0.67 -9.27
CA GLU A 12 -10.00 -1.76 -9.37
C GLU A 12 -9.47 -2.91 -10.23
N LEU A 13 -8.79 -2.60 -11.32
CA LEU A 13 -8.16 -3.61 -12.18
C LEU A 13 -6.97 -4.24 -11.51
N TRP A 14 -6.16 -3.44 -10.81
CA TRP A 14 -5.05 -3.95 -10.03
C TRP A 14 -5.51 -4.86 -8.89
N LEU A 15 -6.53 -4.46 -8.13
CA LEU A 15 -7.14 -5.28 -7.07
C LEU A 15 -7.73 -6.58 -7.61
N LYS A 16 -8.45 -6.53 -8.75
CA LYS A 16 -8.94 -7.74 -9.41
C LYS A 16 -7.80 -8.68 -9.77
N HIS A 17 -6.71 -8.16 -10.33
CA HIS A 17 -5.54 -8.96 -10.65
C HIS A 17 -4.88 -9.56 -9.40
N LEU A 18 -4.63 -8.73 -8.38
CA LEU A 18 -4.08 -9.14 -7.09
C LEU A 18 -4.90 -10.28 -6.47
N LEU A 19 -6.22 -10.11 -6.36
CA LEU A 19 -7.14 -11.04 -5.71
C LEU A 19 -7.53 -12.24 -6.60
N SER A 20 -7.21 -12.21 -7.91
CA SER A 20 -7.39 -13.37 -8.78
C SER A 20 -6.34 -14.47 -8.56
N ARG A 21 -5.29 -14.17 -7.79
CA ARG A 21 -4.18 -15.08 -7.51
C ARG A 21 -4.48 -15.94 -6.27
N PRO A 22 -4.61 -17.28 -6.40
CA PRO A 22 -4.98 -18.15 -5.29
C PRO A 22 -4.00 -18.09 -4.10
N GLU A 23 -2.71 -17.95 -4.37
CA GLU A 23 -1.67 -17.85 -3.35
C GLU A 23 -1.77 -16.56 -2.52
N VAL A 24 -2.21 -15.46 -3.14
CA VAL A 24 -2.45 -14.18 -2.47
C VAL A 24 -3.66 -14.30 -1.55
N VAL A 25 -4.77 -14.82 -2.05
CA VAL A 25 -6.01 -14.97 -1.26
C VAL A 25 -5.80 -15.93 -0.10
N SER A 26 -5.17 -17.09 -0.33
CA SER A 26 -4.89 -18.07 0.72
C SER A 26 -4.04 -17.49 1.85
N GLU A 27 -3.05 -16.67 1.51
CA GLU A 27 -2.19 -16.07 2.53
C GLU A 27 -2.91 -14.93 3.28
N ILE A 28 -3.72 -14.11 2.60
CA ILE A 28 -4.58 -13.12 3.26
C ILE A 28 -5.56 -13.80 4.24
N GLU A 29 -6.20 -14.90 3.82
CA GLU A 29 -7.11 -15.66 4.67
C GLU A 29 -6.41 -16.22 5.90
N LYS A 30 -5.21 -16.77 5.73
CA LYS A 30 -4.39 -17.29 6.83
C LYS A 30 -3.99 -16.19 7.81
N GLN A 31 -3.52 -15.05 7.31
CA GLN A 31 -3.16 -13.89 8.14
C GLN A 31 -4.40 -13.34 8.89
N SER A 32 -5.59 -13.42 8.28
CA SER A 32 -6.83 -12.92 8.90
C SER A 32 -7.25 -13.65 10.17
N GLU A 33 -6.74 -14.86 10.42
CA GLU A 33 -7.04 -15.65 11.62
C GLU A 33 -6.42 -15.05 12.89
N SER A 34 -5.31 -14.33 12.76
CA SER A 34 -4.64 -13.67 13.89
C SER A 34 -5.06 -12.22 14.09
N TRP A 35 -5.77 -11.60 13.14
CA TRP A 35 -6.15 -10.19 13.26
C TRP A 35 -7.03 -9.95 14.49
N GLY A 36 -6.69 -8.93 15.27
CA GLY A 36 -7.40 -8.57 16.49
C GLY A 36 -7.00 -9.38 17.72
N ASN A 37 -6.39 -10.55 17.54
CA ASN A 37 -5.80 -11.34 18.61
C ASN A 37 -4.38 -10.85 18.86
N GLY A 38 -4.26 -9.60 19.32
CA GLY A 38 -2.98 -8.91 19.43
C GLY A 38 -1.96 -9.74 20.19
N ARG A 39 -0.77 -9.87 19.61
CA ARG A 39 0.32 -10.62 20.22
C ARG A 39 1.06 -9.78 21.26
N ALA A 40 1.67 -10.47 22.23
CA ALA A 40 2.53 -9.82 23.23
C ALA A 40 3.87 -9.38 22.60
N ASP A 41 4.36 -10.16 21.65
CA ASP A 41 5.46 -9.81 20.76
C ASP A 41 4.87 -9.07 19.55
N MET A 42 4.87 -7.73 19.55
CA MET A 42 4.43 -6.92 18.41
C MET A 42 5.24 -7.28 17.15
N ALA A 43 4.73 -8.22 16.37
CA ALA A 43 5.45 -8.84 15.26
C ALA A 43 5.13 -8.14 13.94
N ASP A 44 3.93 -7.57 13.83
CA ASP A 44 3.50 -6.80 12.66
C ASP A 44 2.63 -5.58 13.04
N ILE A 45 2.14 -4.87 12.02
CA ILE A 45 1.33 -3.66 12.21
C ILE A 45 -0.06 -3.96 12.81
N PHE A 46 -0.58 -5.17 12.64
CA PHE A 46 -1.91 -5.58 13.12
C PHE A 46 -1.92 -5.84 14.63
N ASP A 47 -0.75 -6.11 15.23
CA ASP A 47 -0.57 -6.17 16.68
C ASP A 47 -0.67 -4.80 17.35
N GLY A 48 -0.44 -3.73 16.58
CA GLY A 48 -0.49 -2.35 17.04
C GLY A 48 -1.89 -1.90 17.46
N GLU A 49 -1.97 -1.10 18.52
CA GLU A 49 -3.25 -0.66 19.09
C GLU A 49 -4.13 0.10 18.08
N GLY A 50 -3.53 0.86 17.17
CA GLY A 50 -4.26 1.65 16.18
C GLY A 50 -5.16 0.79 15.28
N LEU A 51 -4.60 -0.26 14.66
CA LEU A 51 -5.36 -1.18 13.82
C LEU A 51 -6.25 -2.12 14.63
N ARG A 52 -5.76 -2.63 15.77
CA ARG A 52 -6.53 -3.51 16.66
C ARG A 52 -7.80 -2.83 17.20
N ASN A 53 -7.70 -1.54 17.52
CA ASN A 53 -8.83 -0.78 18.07
C ASN A 53 -9.65 -0.04 17.01
N LEU A 54 -9.28 -0.14 15.72
CA LEU A 54 -10.04 0.47 14.65
C LEU A 54 -11.48 -0.06 14.64
N ARG A 55 -12.44 0.87 14.58
CA ARG A 55 -13.88 0.55 14.57
C ARG A 55 -14.46 0.82 13.19
N ALA A 56 -15.34 -0.07 12.74
CA ALA A 56 -16.19 0.15 11.60
C ALA A 56 -17.31 1.15 11.95
N ALA A 57 -18.05 1.61 10.94
CA ALA A 57 -19.15 2.56 11.11
C ALA A 57 -20.27 2.05 12.05
N ASP A 58 -20.41 0.74 12.19
CA ASP A 58 -21.35 0.07 13.09
C ASP A 58 -20.83 -0.09 14.54
N GLY A 59 -19.62 0.42 14.84
CA GLY A 59 -18.97 0.30 16.14
C GLY A 59 -18.30 -1.05 16.39
N SER A 60 -18.40 -2.01 15.47
CA SER A 60 -17.67 -3.28 15.56
C SER A 60 -16.19 -3.11 15.24
N GLN A 61 -15.35 -4.08 15.62
CA GLN A 61 -13.95 -4.06 15.23
C GLN A 61 -13.82 -4.18 13.71
N PHE A 62 -13.08 -3.25 13.10
CA PHE A 62 -12.92 -3.19 11.64
C PHE A 62 -12.25 -4.46 11.11
N LEU A 63 -11.11 -4.82 11.69
CA LEU A 63 -10.39 -6.06 11.37
C LEU A 63 -10.95 -7.23 12.16
N SER A 64 -12.09 -7.74 11.70
CA SER A 64 -12.70 -8.96 12.20
C SER A 64 -13.15 -9.82 11.01
N LYS A 65 -12.94 -11.12 11.10
CA LYS A 65 -13.33 -12.06 10.03
C LYS A 65 -14.87 -12.10 9.95
N LYS A 66 -15.41 -11.50 8.89
CA LYS A 66 -16.85 -11.48 8.59
C LYS A 66 -17.10 -12.27 7.31
N ALA A 67 -18.03 -13.22 7.34
CA ALA A 67 -18.37 -14.02 6.17
C ALA A 67 -18.83 -13.11 5.01
N GLY A 68 -18.25 -13.33 3.83
CA GLY A 68 -18.57 -12.56 2.63
C GLY A 68 -17.98 -11.14 2.58
N GLN A 69 -17.08 -10.79 3.49
CA GLN A 69 -16.40 -9.49 3.50
C GLN A 69 -14.88 -9.68 3.54
N LEU A 70 -14.16 -8.79 2.84
CA LEU A 70 -12.70 -8.73 2.85
C LEU A 70 -12.29 -7.33 3.29
N GLN A 71 -11.62 -7.23 4.46
CA GLN A 71 -11.05 -5.97 4.92
C GLN A 71 -9.58 -5.91 4.54
N LEU A 72 -9.25 -4.95 3.67
CA LEU A 72 -7.89 -4.73 3.21
C LEU A 72 -7.28 -3.51 3.90
N VAL A 73 -6.01 -3.63 4.27
CA VAL A 73 -5.18 -2.57 4.85
C VAL A 73 -4.05 -2.29 3.91
N PHE A 74 -3.94 -1.03 3.50
CA PHE A 74 -2.89 -0.54 2.63
C PHE A 74 -2.09 0.55 3.33
N THR A 75 -0.77 0.54 3.10
CA THR A 75 0.05 1.73 3.37
C THR A 75 0.20 2.50 2.07
N LEU A 76 -0.02 3.81 2.16
CA LEU A 76 0.32 4.78 1.12
C LEU A 76 1.74 5.27 1.36
N ASN A 77 2.62 5.00 0.40
CA ASN A 77 4.02 5.39 0.45
C ASN A 77 4.32 6.46 -0.59
N ILE A 78 5.27 7.34 -0.26
CA ILE A 78 5.84 8.34 -1.16
C ILE A 78 7.36 8.26 -1.02
N ASP A 79 8.04 7.78 -2.06
CA ASP A 79 9.51 7.63 -2.06
C ASP A 79 10.16 8.49 -3.15
N TRP A 80 11.27 9.13 -2.77
CA TRP A 80 12.09 9.94 -3.66
C TRP A 80 13.33 9.17 -4.10
N PHE A 81 13.60 9.14 -5.40
CA PHE A 81 14.78 8.45 -5.92
C PHE A 81 15.29 9.09 -7.21
N ASN A 82 16.55 8.81 -7.53
CA ASN A 82 17.12 9.14 -8.82
C ASN A 82 16.73 8.07 -9.85
N PRO A 83 15.93 8.40 -10.89
CA PRO A 83 15.50 7.42 -11.88
C PRO A 83 16.66 6.89 -12.73
N PHE A 84 17.82 7.57 -12.71
CA PHE A 84 19.04 7.18 -13.39
C PHE A 84 20.07 6.51 -12.47
N GLY A 85 19.67 6.13 -11.25
CA GLY A 85 20.55 5.48 -10.27
C GLY A 85 21.64 6.41 -9.74
N GLN A 86 22.85 5.90 -9.54
CA GLN A 86 24.00 6.66 -9.01
C GLN A 86 24.66 7.59 -10.05
N SER A 87 23.87 8.19 -10.94
CA SER A 87 24.39 9.12 -11.95
C SER A 87 24.86 10.43 -11.31
N HIS A 88 25.82 11.11 -11.94
CA HIS A 88 26.30 12.43 -11.48
C HIS A 88 25.23 13.53 -11.51
N LYS A 89 24.10 13.32 -12.20
CA LYS A 89 22.99 14.27 -12.22
C LYS A 89 22.05 13.98 -11.05
N ALA A 90 21.99 14.90 -10.10
CA ALA A 90 21.02 14.87 -9.02
C ALA A 90 19.63 15.23 -9.58
N ILE A 91 18.88 14.20 -9.99
CA ILE A 91 17.46 14.29 -10.33
C ILE A 91 16.72 13.45 -9.30
N SER A 92 15.65 13.99 -8.73
CA SER A 92 14.74 13.27 -7.84
C SER A 92 13.35 13.23 -8.46
N ILE A 93 12.74 12.06 -8.48
CA ILE A 93 11.31 11.87 -8.79
C ILE A 93 10.65 11.15 -7.63
N GLY A 94 9.35 11.36 -7.45
CA GLY A 94 8.57 10.69 -6.41
C GLY A 94 7.74 9.55 -6.98
N ALA A 95 7.71 8.39 -6.33
CA ALA A 95 6.70 7.37 -6.57
C ALA A 95 5.67 7.37 -5.44
N ILE A 96 4.39 7.43 -5.81
CA ILE A 96 3.27 7.23 -4.91
C ILE A 96 2.76 5.81 -5.14
N TYR A 97 2.76 4.97 -4.12
CA TYR A 97 2.36 3.58 -4.28
C TYR A 97 1.66 3.01 -3.05
N LEU A 98 0.83 1.98 -3.27
CA LEU A 98 0.14 1.24 -2.23
C LEU A 98 0.75 -0.15 -2.05
N VAL A 99 0.84 -0.58 -0.79
CA VAL A 99 1.27 -1.93 -0.41
C VAL A 99 0.18 -2.58 0.44
N CYS A 100 -0.26 -3.77 0.04
CA CYS A 100 -1.26 -4.55 0.78
C CYS A 100 -0.62 -5.23 1.99
N HIS A 101 -0.91 -4.76 3.20
CA HIS A 101 -0.34 -5.33 4.41
C HIS A 101 -1.00 -6.63 4.86
N ASN A 102 -2.13 -7.02 4.27
CA ASN A 102 -2.76 -8.31 4.56
C ASN A 102 -1.94 -9.51 4.07
N LEU A 103 -0.91 -9.28 3.24
CA LEU A 103 0.09 -10.28 2.90
C LEU A 103 1.19 -10.36 3.97
N PRO A 104 2.04 -11.39 3.98
CA PRO A 104 3.19 -11.47 4.87
C PRO A 104 4.30 -10.52 4.39
N PHE A 105 5.16 -10.11 5.33
CA PHE A 105 6.29 -9.20 5.09
C PHE A 105 7.10 -9.50 3.81
N HIS A 106 7.43 -10.77 3.58
CA HIS A 106 8.24 -11.20 2.44
C HIS A 106 7.53 -11.11 1.06
N MET A 107 6.24 -10.76 1.05
CA MET A 107 5.44 -10.56 -0.17
C MET A 107 5.10 -9.08 -0.42
N TRP A 108 5.19 -8.20 0.58
CA TRP A 108 4.75 -6.80 0.50
C TRP A 108 5.35 -6.03 -0.69
N TYR A 109 6.68 -6.03 -0.80
CA TYR A 109 7.40 -5.20 -1.76
C TYR A 109 7.82 -5.95 -3.03
N ARG A 110 7.22 -7.13 -3.28
CA ARG A 110 7.38 -7.78 -4.59
C ARG A 110 6.67 -6.93 -5.64
N THR A 111 7.30 -6.72 -6.79
CA THR A 111 6.81 -5.79 -7.82
C THR A 111 5.38 -6.11 -8.26
N GLU A 112 5.00 -7.38 -8.29
CA GLU A 112 3.65 -7.86 -8.61
C GLU A 112 2.59 -7.56 -7.52
N ASN A 113 2.99 -7.13 -6.32
CA ASN A 113 2.12 -6.83 -5.18
C ASN A 113 2.12 -5.34 -4.80
N VAL A 114 2.85 -4.51 -5.54
CA VAL A 114 2.90 -3.06 -5.34
C VAL A 114 2.02 -2.39 -6.39
N TYR A 115 1.12 -1.52 -5.95
CA TYR A 115 0.31 -0.69 -6.84
C TYR A 115 0.96 0.68 -7.00
N LEU A 116 1.43 1.01 -8.20
CA LEU A 116 1.91 2.36 -8.51
C LEU A 116 0.71 3.29 -8.75
N ALA A 117 0.41 4.14 -7.78
CA ALA A 117 -0.70 5.08 -7.83
C ALA A 117 -0.35 6.35 -8.62
N GLY A 118 0.91 6.77 -8.61
CA GLY A 118 1.33 8.00 -9.29
C GLY A 118 2.83 8.22 -9.30
N ILE A 119 3.27 9.15 -10.15
CA ILE A 119 4.64 9.67 -10.20
C ILE A 119 4.60 11.17 -10.01
N ILE A 120 5.39 11.68 -9.06
CA ILE A 120 5.63 13.11 -8.89
C ILE A 120 6.84 13.47 -9.76
N PRO A 121 6.68 14.37 -10.74
CA PRO A 121 7.76 14.72 -11.64
C PRO A 121 8.86 15.49 -10.89
N GLY A 122 10.10 15.26 -11.32
CA GLY A 122 11.27 16.02 -10.85
C GLY A 122 11.37 17.41 -11.49
N PRO A 123 12.56 18.06 -11.43
CA PRO A 123 13.87 17.46 -11.18
C PRO A 123 14.28 17.35 -9.71
N SER A 124 13.52 17.94 -8.79
CA SER A 124 13.79 17.94 -7.35
C SER A 124 12.53 17.57 -6.57
N GLU A 125 12.72 17.19 -5.31
CA GLU A 125 11.61 16.98 -4.39
C GLU A 125 10.79 18.28 -4.25
N PRO A 126 9.45 18.20 -4.26
CA PRO A 126 8.60 19.33 -4.00
C PRO A 126 8.78 19.80 -2.56
N ASN A 127 8.72 21.12 -2.35
CA ASN A 127 8.73 21.68 -1.02
C ASN A 127 7.39 21.47 -0.30
N PHE A 128 7.34 21.82 1.00
CA PHE A 128 6.16 21.64 1.83
C PHE A 128 4.90 22.29 1.26
N ASP A 129 5.03 23.51 0.71
CA ASP A 129 3.89 24.23 0.15
C ASP A 129 3.39 23.57 -1.14
N GLN A 130 4.28 23.03 -1.96
CA GLN A 130 3.94 22.32 -3.20
C GLN A 130 3.22 20.99 -2.93
N ILE A 131 3.56 20.28 -1.85
CA ILE A 131 2.89 19.04 -1.44
C ILE A 131 1.51 19.35 -0.83
N ASN A 132 1.39 20.43 -0.05
CA ASN A 132 0.20 20.76 0.72
C ASN A 132 -0.65 21.89 0.12
N HIS A 133 -0.51 22.16 -1.18
CA HIS A 133 -1.22 23.27 -1.82
C HIS A 133 -2.73 22.97 -1.91
N PHE A 134 -3.50 23.55 -0.99
CA PHE A 134 -4.97 23.50 -0.93
C PHE A 134 -5.58 24.88 -1.16
#